data_AF-A0A838CL33-F1
#
_entry.id   AF-A0A838CL33-F1
#
_cell.length_a   1.000
_cell.length_b   1.000
_cell.length_c   1.000
_cell.angle_alpha   90.00
_cell.angle_beta   90.00
_cell.angle_gamma   90.00
#
_symmetry.space_group_name_H-M   'P 1'
#
loop_
_entity.id
_entity.type
_entity.pdbx_description
1 polymer ?
#
loop_
_entity_poly.entity_id
_entity_poly.type
_entity_poly.pdbx_seq_one_letter_code
_entity_poly.pdbx_strand_id
1 'polypeptide(L)'
;MPSRWSWGTVSGCVQRYLPRFLAVAWAVFVAATAAAYIGVVPPQLEGVDGAISVPMWLLWAAAAAALLFGSLVPSGASERARDVARWSRIIGMGIIAAELAIWTIAFFFDQPRGWVTGKNYGMLALMAMFATWTIARDRAKSGVVPHGH
;
A
#
# COMPACT_ATOMS: atom_id res chain seq x y z
N MET A 1 23.79 19.76 24.06
CA MET A 1 23.89 19.81 22.58
C MET A 1 23.66 18.41 22.04
N PRO A 2 22.55 18.11 21.34
CA PRO A 2 22.36 16.80 20.72
C PRO A 2 23.35 16.65 19.57
N SER A 3 24.15 15.59 19.60
CA SER A 3 25.23 15.38 18.63
C SER A 3 24.66 15.17 17.22
N ARG A 4 25.26 15.84 16.22
CA ARG A 4 24.95 15.67 14.78
C ARG A 4 25.01 14.20 14.31
N TRP A 5 25.65 13.32 15.06
CA TRP A 5 25.71 11.87 14.84
C TRP A 5 24.38 11.16 15.07
N SER A 6 23.54 11.62 16.00
CA SER A 6 22.24 10.98 16.30
C SER A 6 21.23 11.10 15.14
N TRP A 7 21.20 12.26 14.47
CA TRP A 7 20.27 12.53 13.37
C TRP A 7 20.55 11.69 12.12
N GLY A 8 21.83 11.44 11.81
CA GLY A 8 22.23 10.62 10.66
C GLY A 8 21.79 9.16 10.80
N THR A 9 21.96 8.57 11.98
CA THR A 9 21.57 7.18 12.26
C THR A 9 20.05 7.01 12.27
N VAL A 10 19.31 7.97 12.84
CA VAL A 10 17.84 7.96 12.83
C VAL A 10 17.29 8.09 11.41
N SER A 11 17.83 9.02 10.61
CA SER A 11 17.45 9.17 9.19
C SER A 11 17.69 7.88 8.39
N GLY A 12 18.83 7.20 8.62
CA GLY A 12 19.15 5.93 7.96
C GLY A 12 18.21 4.79 8.36
N CYS A 13 17.87 4.69 9.65
CA CYS A 13 16.94 3.68 10.15
C CYS A 13 15.52 3.89 9.58
N VAL A 14 15.03 5.14 9.60
CA VAL A 14 13.73 5.50 9.02
C VAL A 14 13.70 5.16 7.54
N GLN A 15 14.70 5.57 6.76
CA GLN A 15 14.74 5.24 5.31
C GLN A 15 14.73 3.74 5.04
N ARG A 16 15.39 2.94 5.88
CA ARG A 16 15.47 1.48 5.73
C ARG A 16 14.16 0.76 6.03
N TYR A 17 13.40 1.23 7.02
CA TYR A 17 12.16 0.57 7.44
C TYR A 17 10.89 1.25 6.93
N LEU A 18 10.99 2.45 6.36
CA LEU A 18 9.86 3.21 5.81
C LEU A 18 9.00 2.39 4.84
N PRO A 19 9.56 1.63 3.88
CA PRO A 19 8.75 0.77 3.01
C PRO A 19 7.92 -0.29 3.74
N ARG A 20 8.36 -0.76 4.91
CA ARG A 20 7.61 -1.73 5.71
C ARG A 20 6.55 -1.02 6.56
N PHE A 21 6.89 0.11 7.18
CA PHE A 21 5.92 0.89 7.94
C PHE A 21 4.77 1.39 7.06
N LEU A 22 5.06 1.87 5.85
CA LEU A 22 4.03 2.25 4.88
C LEU A 22 3.15 1.06 4.51
N ALA A 23 3.75 -0.11 4.21
CA ALA A 23 2.99 -1.29 3.87
C ALA A 23 2.09 -1.77 5.02
N VAL A 24 2.58 -1.76 6.26
CA VAL A 24 1.77 -2.11 7.44
C VAL A 24 0.65 -1.10 7.68
N ALA A 25 0.91 0.20 7.57
CA ALA A 25 -0.12 1.22 7.71
C ALA A 25 -1.24 1.05 6.68
N TRP A 26 -0.88 0.81 5.41
CA TRP A 26 -1.86 0.50 4.37
C TRP A 26 -2.56 -0.83 4.61
N ALA A 27 -1.86 -1.87 5.11
CA ALA A 27 -2.47 -3.15 5.44
C ALA A 27 -3.55 -3.01 6.51
N VAL A 28 -3.31 -2.21 7.55
CA VAL A 28 -4.30 -1.93 8.59
C VAL A 28 -5.50 -1.19 8.00
N PHE A 29 -5.27 -0.16 7.19
CA PHE A 29 -6.33 0.58 6.51
C PHE A 29 -7.20 -0.37 5.67
N VAL A 30 -6.59 -1.20 4.81
CA VAL A 30 -7.37 -2.06 3.91
C VAL A 30 -7.99 -3.28 4.58
N ALA A 31 -7.41 -3.78 5.67
CA ALA A 31 -8.06 -4.79 6.49
C ALA A 31 -9.32 -4.23 7.17
N ALA A 32 -9.26 -2.99 7.67
CA ALA A 32 -10.43 -2.31 8.25
C ALA A 32 -11.50 -2.05 7.18
N THR A 33 -11.10 -1.59 5.98
CA THR A 33 -12.01 -1.41 4.84
C THR A 33 -12.66 -2.73 4.42
N ALA A 34 -11.88 -3.80 4.27
CA ALA A 34 -12.41 -5.12 3.95
C ALA A 34 -13.46 -5.55 4.98
N ALA A 35 -13.14 -5.45 6.28
CA ALA A 35 -14.04 -5.80 7.37
C ALA A 35 -15.35 -4.98 7.36
N ALA A 36 -15.26 -3.68 7.06
CA ALA A 36 -16.42 -2.79 7.00
C ALA A 36 -17.41 -3.12 5.87
N TYR A 37 -16.92 -3.76 4.79
CA TYR A 37 -17.72 -4.09 3.61
C TYR A 37 -17.93 -5.60 3.41
N ILE A 38 -17.71 -6.42 4.44
CA ILE A 38 -18.03 -7.86 4.39
C ILE A 38 -19.54 -8.02 4.17
N GLY A 39 -19.91 -8.58 3.02
CA GLY A 39 -21.31 -8.84 2.67
C GLY A 39 -22.14 -7.58 2.41
N VAL A 40 -21.50 -6.41 2.29
CA VAL A 40 -22.17 -5.13 2.04
C VAL A 40 -21.47 -4.41 0.91
N VAL A 41 -22.23 -4.01 -0.11
CA VAL A 41 -21.73 -3.25 -1.25
C VAL A 41 -22.38 -1.86 -1.22
N PRO A 42 -21.61 -0.77 -1.23
CA PRO A 42 -22.17 0.57 -1.38
C PRO A 42 -22.97 0.67 -2.69
N PRO A 43 -24.16 1.31 -2.70
CA PRO A 43 -24.98 1.43 -3.92
C PRO A 43 -24.22 2.00 -5.13
N GLN A 44 -23.27 2.90 -4.87
CA GLN A 44 -22.41 3.52 -5.90
C GLN A 44 -21.48 2.52 -6.59
N LEU A 45 -21.19 1.39 -5.94
CA LEU A 45 -20.30 0.34 -6.42
C LEU A 45 -21.04 -0.91 -6.89
N GLU A 46 -22.38 -0.97 -6.78
CA GLU A 46 -23.18 -2.13 -7.21
C GLU A 46 -22.93 -2.50 -8.68
N GLY A 47 -22.82 -1.50 -9.56
CA GLY A 47 -22.53 -1.73 -10.97
C GLY A 47 -21.12 -2.30 -11.22
N VAL A 48 -20.15 -1.99 -10.36
CA VAL A 48 -18.80 -2.53 -10.46
C VAL A 48 -18.74 -3.93 -9.85
N ASP A 49 -19.31 -4.10 -8.65
CA ASP A 49 -19.37 -5.39 -7.94
C ASP A 49 -20.12 -6.44 -8.78
N GLY A 50 -21.20 -6.06 -9.46
CA GLY A 50 -21.92 -6.94 -10.39
C GLY A 50 -21.16 -7.30 -11.68
N ALA A 51 -20.16 -6.50 -12.07
CA ALA A 51 -19.33 -6.76 -13.24
C ALA A 51 -18.12 -7.66 -12.94
N ILE A 52 -17.68 -7.70 -11.69
CA ILE A 52 -16.58 -8.57 -11.23
C ILE A 52 -17.16 -9.84 -10.60
N SER A 53 -16.60 -11.01 -10.92
CA SER A 53 -17.07 -12.29 -10.35
C SER A 53 -16.65 -12.50 -8.89
N VAL A 54 -16.00 -11.52 -8.27
CA VAL A 54 -15.42 -11.61 -6.94
C VAL A 54 -15.89 -10.39 -6.13
N PRO A 55 -16.49 -10.59 -4.95
CA PRO A 55 -16.88 -9.49 -4.06
C PRO A 55 -15.75 -8.49 -3.81
N MET A 56 -16.05 -7.20 -3.90
CA MET A 56 -15.04 -6.14 -3.76
C MET A 56 -14.24 -6.22 -2.45
N TRP A 57 -14.89 -6.60 -1.34
CA TRP A 57 -14.22 -6.73 -0.03
C TRP A 57 -13.08 -7.76 -0.02
N LEU A 58 -13.14 -8.77 -0.90
CA LEU A 58 -12.06 -9.77 -1.04
C LEU A 58 -10.82 -9.17 -1.69
N LEU A 59 -10.95 -8.17 -2.57
CA LEU A 59 -9.81 -7.49 -3.17
C LEU A 59 -9.06 -6.65 -2.12
N TRP A 60 -9.80 -5.98 -1.23
CA TRP A 60 -9.23 -5.32 -0.05
C TRP A 60 -8.53 -6.31 0.88
N ALA A 61 -9.14 -7.46 1.15
CA ALA A 61 -8.55 -8.51 1.99
C ALA A 61 -7.29 -9.11 1.35
N ALA A 62 -7.29 -9.35 0.03
CA ALA A 62 -6.14 -9.82 -0.71
C ALA A 62 -4.98 -8.81 -0.67
N ALA A 63 -5.28 -7.52 -0.81
CA ALA A 63 -4.29 -6.46 -0.67
C ALA A 63 -3.69 -6.44 0.76
N ALA A 64 -4.53 -6.57 1.78
CA ALA A 64 -4.10 -6.65 3.18
C ALA A 64 -3.14 -7.83 3.41
N ALA A 65 -3.52 -9.02 2.94
CA ALA A 65 -2.72 -10.23 3.06
C ALA A 65 -1.36 -10.09 2.35
N ALA A 66 -1.34 -9.53 1.14
CA ALA A 66 -0.11 -9.28 0.39
C ALA A 66 0.82 -8.30 1.13
N LEU A 67 0.27 -7.18 1.63
CA LEU A 67 1.06 -6.21 2.37
C LEU A 67 1.63 -6.76 3.67
N LEU A 68 0.85 -7.55 4.42
CA LEU A 68 1.30 -8.21 5.65
C LEU A 68 2.39 -9.23 5.34
N PHE A 69 2.16 -10.13 4.38
CA PHE A 69 3.13 -11.13 3.97
C PHE A 69 4.46 -10.48 3.57
N GLY A 70 4.41 -9.45 2.72
CA GLY A 70 5.60 -8.73 2.28
C GLY A 70 6.27 -7.89 3.38
N SER A 71 5.60 -7.63 4.50
CA SER A 71 6.17 -6.89 5.65
C SER A 71 6.79 -7.81 6.70
N LEU A 72 6.33 -9.06 6.80
CA LEU A 72 6.81 -10.03 7.78
C LEU A 72 8.19 -10.62 7.44
N VAL A 73 8.65 -10.50 6.19
CA VAL A 73 9.95 -11.05 5.78
C VAL A 73 11.12 -10.30 6.42
N PRO A 74 11.99 -10.98 7.21
CA PRO A 74 13.12 -10.34 7.89
C PRO A 74 14.13 -9.70 6.94
N SER A 75 14.83 -8.66 7.40
CA SER A 75 15.90 -8.01 6.60
C SER A 75 17.12 -8.89 6.36
N GLY A 76 17.32 -9.93 7.20
CA GLY A 76 18.39 -10.93 7.06
C GLY A 76 17.99 -12.16 6.24
N ALA A 77 16.77 -12.21 5.69
CA ALA A 77 16.33 -13.31 4.84
C ALA A 77 17.10 -13.33 3.50
N SER A 78 17.02 -14.47 2.80
CA SER A 78 17.65 -14.64 1.48
C SER A 78 17.21 -13.54 0.50
N GLU A 79 18.05 -13.21 -0.48
CA GLU A 79 17.75 -12.19 -1.48
C GLU A 79 16.44 -12.48 -2.23
N ARG A 80 16.21 -13.74 -2.61
CA ARG A 80 14.95 -14.19 -3.22
C ARG A 80 13.74 -13.91 -2.33
N ALA A 81 13.82 -14.21 -1.04
CA ALA A 81 12.72 -13.95 -0.10
C ALA A 81 12.44 -12.45 0.03
N ARG A 82 13.49 -11.61 0.06
CA ARG A 82 13.34 -10.15 0.11
C ARG A 82 12.73 -9.58 -1.17
N ASP A 83 13.08 -10.12 -2.33
CA ASP A 83 12.47 -9.74 -3.61
C ASP A 83 11.00 -10.13 -3.68
N VAL A 84 10.65 -11.35 -3.26
CA VAL A 84 9.25 -11.80 -3.19
C VAL A 84 8.45 -10.92 -2.22
N ALA A 85 9.01 -10.59 -1.06
CA ALA A 85 8.37 -9.70 -0.09
C ALA A 85 8.14 -8.29 -0.64
N ARG A 86 9.10 -7.76 -1.40
CA ARG A 86 8.98 -6.47 -2.09
C ARG A 86 7.88 -6.52 -3.15
N TRP A 87 7.89 -7.52 -4.02
CA TRP A 87 6.86 -7.68 -5.04
C TRP A 87 5.48 -7.88 -4.44
N SER A 88 5.37 -8.62 -3.35
CA SER A 88 4.13 -8.77 -2.60
C SER A 88 3.59 -7.43 -2.11
N ARG A 89 4.44 -6.55 -1.55
CA ARG A 89 4.03 -5.19 -1.16
C ARG A 89 3.62 -4.34 -2.36
N ILE A 90 4.35 -4.42 -3.48
CA ILE A 90 4.03 -3.67 -4.72
C ILE A 90 2.68 -4.12 -5.28
N ILE A 91 2.43 -5.42 -5.34
CA ILE A 91 1.16 -5.99 -5.82
C ILE A 91 0.03 -5.54 -4.90
N GLY A 92 0.19 -5.69 -3.57
CA GLY A 92 -0.81 -5.24 -2.60
C GLY A 92 -1.16 -3.77 -2.78
N MET A 93 -0.16 -2.89 -2.86
CA MET A 93 -0.37 -1.46 -3.13
C MET A 93 -1.00 -1.17 -4.51
N GLY A 94 -0.69 -1.98 -5.52
CA GLY A 94 -1.30 -1.88 -6.85
C GLY A 94 -2.80 -2.15 -6.81
N ILE A 95 -3.23 -3.17 -6.07
CA ILE A 95 -4.65 -3.48 -5.84
C ILE A 95 -5.33 -2.30 -5.13
N ILE A 96 -4.71 -1.75 -4.08
CA ILE A 96 -5.22 -0.57 -3.35
C ILE A 96 -5.41 0.63 -4.27
N ALA A 97 -4.42 0.92 -5.13
CA ALA A 97 -4.51 2.05 -6.04
C ALA A 97 -5.64 1.87 -7.05
N ALA A 98 -5.82 0.66 -7.58
CA ALA A 98 -6.91 0.34 -8.51
C ALA A 98 -8.28 0.46 -7.84
N GLU A 99 -8.45 -0.13 -6.65
CA GLU A 99 -9.66 0.01 -5.84
C GLU A 99 -9.97 1.48 -5.55
N LEU A 100 -9.03 2.24 -5.01
CA LEU A 100 -9.26 3.65 -4.70
C LEU A 100 -9.61 4.46 -5.95
N ALA A 101 -9.08 4.13 -7.13
CA ALA A 101 -9.49 4.77 -8.38
C ALA A 101 -10.95 4.45 -8.74
N ILE A 102 -11.38 3.20 -8.59
CA ILE A 102 -12.79 2.81 -8.79
C ILE A 102 -13.70 3.57 -7.81
N TRP A 103 -13.36 3.57 -6.52
CA TRP A 103 -14.10 4.30 -5.49
C TRP A 103 -14.13 5.81 -5.77
N THR A 104 -13.01 6.37 -6.24
CA THR A 104 -12.94 7.77 -6.66
C THR A 104 -14.00 8.06 -7.72
N ILE A 105 -14.02 7.28 -8.80
CA ILE A 105 -14.95 7.44 -9.91
C ILE A 105 -16.39 7.28 -9.44
N ALA A 106 -16.71 6.18 -8.75
CA ALA A 106 -18.06 5.88 -8.26
C ALA A 106 -18.63 7.01 -7.37
N PHE A 107 -17.82 7.54 -6.46
CA PHE A 107 -18.22 8.61 -5.54
C PHE A 107 -18.05 10.03 -6.11
N PHE A 108 -17.51 10.19 -7.32
CA PHE A 108 -17.55 11.47 -8.05
C PHE A 108 -18.87 11.67 -8.79
N PHE A 109 -19.53 10.59 -9.20
CA PHE A 109 -20.80 10.62 -9.92
C PHE A 109 -22.03 10.58 -8.99
N ASP A 110 -21.84 10.34 -7.68
CA ASP A 110 -22.92 10.39 -6.69
C ASP A 110 -23.27 11.84 -6.29
N GLN A 111 -24.53 12.07 -5.93
CA GLN A 111 -25.02 13.40 -5.50
C GLN A 111 -24.31 13.85 -4.21
N PRO A 112 -24.06 15.16 -4.02
CA PRO A 112 -23.19 15.67 -2.97
C PRO A 112 -23.79 15.43 -1.57
N ARG A 113 -23.42 14.32 -0.95
CA ARG A 113 -23.77 13.98 0.45
C ARG A 113 -22.52 14.00 1.33
N GLY A 114 -22.22 15.16 1.89
CA GLY A 114 -21.37 15.26 3.09
C GLY A 114 -19.86 15.14 2.89
N TRP A 115 -19.19 14.57 3.89
CA TRP A 115 -17.74 14.69 4.13
C TRP A 115 -16.91 13.61 3.43
N VAL A 116 -17.54 12.57 2.88
CA VAL A 116 -16.91 11.48 2.12
C VAL A 116 -17.28 11.65 0.65
N THR A 117 -16.29 11.99 -0.18
CA THR A 117 -16.51 12.30 -1.60
C THR A 117 -15.47 11.60 -2.46
N GLY A 118 -15.70 11.53 -3.78
CA GLY A 118 -14.68 11.09 -4.74
C GLY A 118 -13.34 11.81 -4.58
N LYS A 119 -13.32 13.07 -4.11
CA LYS A 119 -12.07 13.81 -3.84
C LYS A 119 -11.23 13.16 -2.74
N ASN A 120 -11.85 12.64 -1.68
CA ASN A 120 -11.13 11.98 -0.59
C ASN A 120 -10.47 10.69 -1.08
N TYR A 121 -11.22 9.87 -1.80
CA TYR A 121 -10.70 8.65 -2.41
C TYR A 121 -9.62 8.96 -3.44
N GLY A 122 -9.75 10.07 -4.18
CA GLY A 122 -8.75 10.54 -5.14
C GLY A 122 -7.44 10.92 -4.44
N MET A 123 -7.52 11.65 -3.32
CA MET A 123 -6.33 11.97 -2.51
C MET A 123 -5.69 10.70 -1.94
N LEU A 124 -6.50 9.75 -1.45
CA LEU A 124 -5.99 8.45 -0.99
C LEU A 124 -5.33 7.66 -2.13
N ALA A 125 -5.89 7.67 -3.33
CA ALA A 125 -5.33 7.00 -4.51
C ALA A 125 -3.96 7.60 -4.87
N LEU A 126 -3.84 8.94 -4.86
CA LEU A 126 -2.57 9.64 -5.07
C LEU A 126 -1.54 9.26 -4.00
N MET A 127 -1.95 9.22 -2.73
CA MET A 127 -1.08 8.80 -1.62
C MET A 127 -0.67 7.34 -1.74
N ALA A 128 -1.57 6.46 -2.18
CA ALA A 128 -1.27 5.06 -2.43
C ALA A 128 -0.21 4.92 -3.53
N MET A 129 -0.37 5.62 -4.66
CA MET A 129 0.63 5.62 -5.74
C MET A 129 2.00 6.14 -5.27
N PHE A 130 2.01 7.21 -4.48
CA PHE A 130 3.25 7.74 -3.90
C PHE A 130 3.93 6.74 -2.94
N ALA A 131 3.14 6.07 -2.09
CA ALA A 131 3.62 5.01 -1.23
C ALA A 131 4.16 3.81 -2.04
N THR A 132 3.47 3.38 -3.11
CA THR A 132 3.93 2.34 -4.03
C THR A 132 5.30 2.67 -4.62
N TRP A 133 5.47 3.91 -5.11
CA TRP A 133 6.73 4.37 -5.66
C TRP A 133 7.86 4.36 -4.63
N THR A 134 7.56 4.75 -3.39
CA THR A 134 8.51 4.71 -2.26
C THR A 134 8.92 3.28 -1.93
N ILE A 135 7.96 2.35 -1.88
CA ILE A 135 8.19 0.92 -1.65
C ILE A 135 8.98 0.29 -2.80
N ALA A 136 8.72 0.69 -4.04
CA ALA A 136 9.39 0.14 -5.22
C ALA A 136 10.87 0.56 -5.31
N ARG A 137 11.24 1.71 -4.76
CA ARG A 137 12.61 2.28 -4.83
C ARG A 137 13.67 1.58 -3.99
N ASP A 138 13.30 0.59 -3.17
CA ASP A 138 14.16 -0.14 -2.21
C ASP A 138 15.43 -0.79 -2.82
N ARG A 139 15.55 -0.88 -4.17
CA ARG A 139 16.73 -1.44 -4.86
C ARG A 139 17.79 -0.44 -5.34
N ALA A 140 17.54 0.87 -5.40
CA ALA A 140 18.41 1.78 -6.15
C ALA A 140 19.83 2.02 -5.56
N LYS A 141 20.15 1.44 -4.38
CA LYS A 141 21.43 1.68 -3.68
C LYS A 141 22.31 0.45 -3.45
N SER A 142 21.88 -0.75 -3.85
CA SER A 142 22.62 -2.00 -3.55
C SER A 142 23.60 -2.43 -4.64
N GLY A 143 23.73 -1.66 -5.73
CA GLY A 143 24.44 -2.06 -6.95
C GLY A 143 25.88 -1.56 -7.11
N VAL A 144 26.52 -0.97 -6.09
CA VAL A 144 27.94 -0.58 -6.17
C VAL A 144 28.70 -1.18 -5.00
N VAL A 145 29.12 -2.43 -5.16
CA VAL A 145 30.27 -2.97 -4.44
C VAL A 145 31.45 -2.85 -5.42
N PRO A 146 32.41 -1.93 -5.21
CA PRO A 146 33.66 -1.99 -5.94
C PRO A 146 34.44 -3.19 -5.39
N HIS A 147 34.45 -4.29 -6.12
CA HIS A 147 35.45 -5.33 -5.88
C HIS A 147 36.79 -4.84 -6.44
N GLY A 148 37.53 -4.15 -5.58
CA GLY A 148 38.97 -4.03 -5.70
C GLY A 148 39.62 -4.93 -4.65
N HIS A 149 40.29 -5.98 -5.12
CA HIS A 149 41.61 -6.46 -4.71
C HIS A 149 41.95 -7.70 -5.54
#